data_AF-A0A956D525-F1
#
_entry.id   AF-A0A956D525-F1
#
_cell.length_a   1.000
_cell.length_b   1.000
_cell.length_c   1.000
_cell.angle_alpha   90.00
_cell.angle_beta   90.00
_cell.angle_gamma   90.00
#
_symmetry.space_group_name_H-M   'P 1'
#
loop_
_entity.id
_entity.type
_entity.pdbx_description
1 polymer ?
#
loop_
_entity_poly.entity_id
_entity_poly.type
_entity_poly.pdbx_seq_one_letter_code
_entity_poly.pdbx_strand_id
1 'polypeptide(L)'
;MRVARFVFVAAILALGCDPDSGTDAGPPPETDAGIDAGGPEDAGVDGGPEDAGYDAGPPCDGPPGLYVDPDCQVVNPELEPYTPRFILWTDGATKERWIYLPPGSTIDTTNPDLWVYPRGTRIYKQFSVDGMRVETRLLEKTADGVGVAAWAPRTFLWNAEGTAVTEVTNAAPAVRENVLGTNHDIPDGATCLRCHIGQNGHDMVNGFSAFQLNHDDSGVTLQALLDRGRLTTPIARADAQVPGTATDVAALGYLHANCGYCHRPGG
;
A
#
# COMPACT_ATOMS: atom_id res chain seq x y z
N MET A 1 67.81 -6.66 21.38
CA MET A 1 67.08 -7.80 21.99
C MET A 1 66.45 -8.65 20.88
N ARG A 2 65.93 -9.85 21.20
CA ARG A 2 65.35 -10.81 20.23
C ARG A 2 63.84 -10.60 20.03
N VAL A 3 63.26 -11.39 19.12
CA VAL A 3 61.83 -11.74 18.93
C VAL A 3 60.99 -10.70 18.16
N ALA A 4 60.22 -11.05 17.12
CA ALA A 4 60.28 -12.21 16.21
C ALA A 4 59.52 -11.90 14.89
N ARG A 5 59.83 -12.62 13.81
CA ARG A 5 58.91 -12.84 12.68
C ARG A 5 58.20 -14.17 12.90
N PHE A 6 56.92 -14.27 12.55
CA PHE A 6 56.38 -15.48 11.94
C PHE A 6 55.29 -15.12 10.93
N VAL A 7 55.41 -15.67 9.73
CA VAL A 7 54.35 -15.79 8.72
C VAL A 7 53.97 -17.26 8.71
N PHE A 8 52.69 -17.57 8.52
CA PHE A 8 52.26 -18.93 8.21
C PHE A 8 51.28 -18.94 7.04
N VAL A 9 51.42 -19.95 6.18
CA VAL A 9 50.58 -20.20 5.02
C VAL A 9 50.20 -21.68 5.06
N ALA A 10 48.91 -21.96 4.94
CA ALA A 10 48.36 -23.27 4.58
C ALA A 10 47.15 -22.97 3.66
N ALA A 11 47.17 -23.30 2.37
CA ALA A 11 47.31 -24.60 1.70
C ALA A 11 45.98 -25.35 1.61
N ILE A 12 45.47 -25.45 0.39
CA ILE A 12 44.25 -26.18 0.00
C ILE A 12 44.66 -27.54 -0.57
N LEU A 13 43.96 -28.61 -0.18
CA LEU A 13 43.90 -29.87 -0.92
C LEU A 13 42.57 -30.59 -0.57
N ALA A 14 42.15 -31.53 -1.43
CA ALA A 14 40.76 -31.99 -1.52
C ALA A 14 40.64 -33.51 -1.74
N LEU A 15 39.43 -33.93 -2.12
CA LEU A 15 38.95 -35.28 -2.48
C LEU A 15 38.51 -36.21 -1.33
N GLY A 16 37.42 -36.94 -1.60
CA GLY A 16 36.76 -37.90 -0.72
C GLY A 16 35.29 -38.11 -1.15
N CYS A 17 35.05 -39.01 -2.11
CA CYS A 17 33.72 -39.54 -2.43
C CYS A 17 33.62 -40.98 -1.91
N ASP A 18 32.46 -41.41 -1.44
CA ASP A 18 31.65 -42.44 -2.14
C ASP A 18 30.29 -42.68 -1.44
N PRO A 19 29.33 -43.37 -2.09
CA PRO A 19 27.95 -43.52 -1.62
C PRO A 19 27.57 -44.96 -1.21
N ASP A 20 26.45 -45.10 -0.49
CA ASP A 20 25.45 -46.17 -0.65
C ASP A 20 24.14 -45.63 -0.02
N SER A 21 22.93 -45.70 -0.61
CA SER A 21 22.20 -46.76 -1.36
C SER A 21 21.54 -47.81 -0.45
N GLY A 22 20.24 -48.04 -0.65
CA GLY A 22 19.40 -48.85 0.25
C GLY A 22 17.93 -48.44 0.25
N THR A 23 17.17 -48.90 -0.74
CA THR A 23 15.69 -48.80 -0.80
C THR A 23 15.08 -50.19 -0.75
N ASP A 24 13.99 -50.36 0.00
CA ASP A 24 12.84 -51.25 -0.27
C ASP A 24 11.79 -51.03 0.85
N ALA A 25 10.48 -50.93 0.63
CA ALA A 25 9.51 -51.66 -0.19
C ALA A 25 8.81 -52.84 0.53
N GLY A 26 7.50 -52.89 0.33
CA GLY A 26 6.54 -53.96 0.67
C GLY A 26 5.29 -53.72 -0.20
N PRO A 27 4.08 -54.23 0.10
CA PRO A 27 3.64 -55.27 1.05
C PRO A 27 3.20 -56.49 0.18
N PRO A 28 1.97 -57.08 0.16
CA PRO A 28 0.86 -57.32 1.11
C PRO A 28 0.92 -58.81 1.57
N PRO A 29 -0.15 -59.64 1.76
CA PRO A 29 -1.60 -59.45 1.97
C PRO A 29 -2.05 -60.10 3.33
N GLU A 30 -3.26 -60.59 3.67
CA GLU A 30 -4.51 -61.02 2.97
C GLU A 30 -5.81 -60.70 3.75
N THR A 31 -6.92 -60.68 2.98
CA THR A 31 -8.35 -60.93 3.27
C THR A 31 -8.93 -60.96 4.70
N ASP A 32 -10.10 -60.32 4.88
CA ASP A 32 -11.38 -61.04 4.78
C ASP A 32 -12.48 -60.13 4.19
N ALA A 33 -13.61 -60.71 3.76
CA ALA A 33 -14.71 -60.01 3.09
C ALA A 33 -16.08 -60.34 3.71
N GLY A 34 -16.90 -59.30 3.94
CA GLY A 34 -18.26 -59.43 4.46
C GLY A 34 -19.22 -58.50 3.72
N ILE A 35 -20.03 -59.07 2.83
CA ILE A 35 -21.18 -58.39 2.22
C ILE A 35 -22.44 -58.87 2.95
N ASP A 36 -23.26 -57.94 3.42
CA ASP A 36 -24.68 -58.20 3.68
C ASP A 36 -25.51 -57.00 3.19
N ALA A 37 -26.75 -57.25 2.79
CA ALA A 37 -27.63 -56.27 2.16
C ALA A 37 -29.11 -56.57 2.42
N GLY A 38 -29.76 -55.74 3.27
CA GLY A 38 -31.21 -55.79 3.46
C GLY A 38 -31.70 -54.86 4.56
N GLY A 39 -32.56 -53.89 4.21
CA GLY A 39 -33.21 -53.00 5.18
C GLY A 39 -33.64 -51.66 4.57
N PRO A 40 -34.89 -51.53 4.07
CA PRO A 40 -35.43 -50.26 3.61
C PRO A 40 -36.28 -49.61 4.72
N GLU A 41 -35.83 -48.49 5.28
CA GLU A 41 -36.66 -47.65 6.16
C GLU A 41 -36.59 -46.18 5.73
N ASP A 42 -37.68 -45.70 5.13
CA ASP A 42 -37.87 -44.28 4.76
C ASP A 42 -38.07 -43.43 6.01
N ALA A 43 -37.00 -42.80 6.50
CA ALA A 43 -37.05 -41.75 7.50
C ALA A 43 -36.52 -40.44 6.88
N GLY A 44 -37.44 -39.57 6.45
CA GLY A 44 -37.09 -38.31 5.82
C GLY A 44 -36.34 -37.38 6.78
N VAL A 45 -35.05 -37.14 6.50
CA VAL A 45 -34.32 -36.01 7.08
C VAL A 45 -34.83 -34.75 6.38
N ASP A 46 -35.46 -33.87 7.15
CA ASP A 46 -36.06 -32.64 6.62
C ASP A 46 -34.95 -31.72 6.11
N GLY A 47 -35.03 -31.36 4.82
CA GLY A 47 -34.04 -30.60 4.09
C GLY A 47 -34.10 -29.11 4.41
N GLY A 48 -33.94 -28.75 5.70
CA GLY A 48 -33.66 -27.37 6.08
C GLY A 48 -32.41 -26.89 5.34
N PRO A 49 -32.32 -25.59 5.00
CA PRO A 49 -31.11 -25.05 4.40
C PRO A 49 -29.94 -25.34 5.34
N GLU A 50 -28.84 -25.85 4.80
CA GLU A 50 -27.56 -25.79 5.51
C GLU A 50 -27.21 -24.31 5.62
N ASP A 51 -27.57 -23.71 6.76
CA ASP A 51 -27.02 -22.46 7.25
C ASP A 51 -25.54 -22.71 7.57
N ALA A 52 -24.77 -22.90 6.51
CA ALA A 52 -23.33 -22.76 6.46
C ALA A 52 -23.02 -21.30 6.75
N GLY A 53 -23.14 -20.95 8.04
CA GLY A 53 -22.72 -19.67 8.57
C GLY A 53 -21.27 -19.49 8.22
N TYR A 54 -21.02 -18.71 7.17
CA TYR A 54 -19.71 -18.16 6.92
C TYR A 54 -19.29 -17.50 8.23
N ASP A 55 -18.16 -17.97 8.77
CA ASP A 55 -17.48 -17.31 9.87
C ASP A 55 -16.89 -16.01 9.31
N ALA A 56 -17.79 -15.04 9.11
CA ALA A 56 -17.47 -13.66 8.86
C ALA A 56 -16.73 -13.20 10.12
N GLY A 57 -15.40 -13.22 10.03
CA GLY A 57 -14.50 -12.97 11.14
C GLY A 57 -14.71 -11.59 11.79
N PRO A 58 -13.89 -11.24 12.78
CA PRO A 58 -14.09 -10.02 13.57
C PRO A 58 -14.29 -8.81 12.65
N PRO A 59 -15.38 -8.03 12.88
CA PRO A 59 -15.81 -6.99 11.96
C PRO A 59 -14.72 -5.93 11.78
N CYS A 60 -14.65 -5.36 10.58
CA CYS A 60 -13.59 -4.47 10.14
C CYS A 60 -13.41 -3.22 11.03
N ASP A 61 -12.42 -3.24 11.91
CA ASP A 61 -11.93 -2.06 12.65
C ASP A 61 -10.84 -1.37 11.82
N GLY A 62 -11.18 -1.06 10.56
CA GLY A 62 -10.25 -0.55 9.55
C GLY A 62 -10.04 0.98 9.61
N PRO A 63 -9.14 1.53 8.77
CA PRO A 63 -8.89 2.97 8.68
C PRO A 63 -10.21 3.76 8.43
N PRO A 64 -10.59 4.73 9.28
CA PRO A 64 -11.96 5.24 9.33
C PRO A 64 -12.53 5.74 7.99
N GLY A 65 -13.53 5.04 7.49
CA GLY A 65 -14.24 5.32 6.23
C GLY A 65 -13.52 4.91 4.95
N LEU A 66 -12.43 4.12 5.03
CA LEU A 66 -11.80 3.48 3.87
C LEU A 66 -12.63 2.28 3.37
N TYR A 67 -13.20 1.51 4.29
CA TYR A 67 -13.96 0.29 4.01
C TYR A 67 -15.43 0.44 4.43
N VAL A 68 -16.29 -0.45 3.91
CA VAL A 68 -17.70 -0.58 4.29
C VAL A 68 -17.81 -1.59 5.43
N ASP A 69 -18.32 -1.14 6.58
CA ASP A 69 -18.63 -1.99 7.74
C ASP A 69 -19.59 -3.15 7.32
N PRO A 70 -19.26 -4.44 7.58
CA PRO A 70 -18.17 -4.96 8.42
C PRO A 70 -16.94 -5.51 7.66
N ASP A 71 -16.78 -5.23 6.36
CA ASP A 71 -15.82 -5.93 5.49
C ASP A 71 -14.59 -5.08 5.08
N CYS A 72 -13.43 -5.45 5.62
CA CYS A 72 -12.11 -4.88 5.30
C CYS A 72 -11.57 -5.26 3.91
N GLN A 73 -12.39 -5.82 3.02
CA GLN A 73 -12.11 -5.99 1.59
C GLN A 73 -12.95 -5.06 0.69
N VAL A 74 -14.11 -4.58 1.18
CA VAL A 74 -15.01 -3.71 0.40
C VAL A 74 -14.66 -2.25 0.66
N VAL A 75 -13.88 -1.66 -0.25
CA VAL A 75 -13.57 -0.22 -0.21
C VAL A 75 -14.88 0.59 -0.35
N ASN A 76 -15.00 1.66 0.44
CA ASN A 76 -16.12 2.59 0.40
C ASN A 76 -16.32 3.14 -1.03
N PRO A 77 -17.51 2.97 -1.66
CA PRO A 77 -17.75 3.37 -3.05
C PRO A 77 -17.74 4.87 -3.32
N GLU A 78 -17.69 5.73 -2.29
CA GLU A 78 -17.42 7.16 -2.44
C GLU A 78 -15.94 7.49 -2.73
N LEU A 79 -15.04 6.50 -2.62
CA LEU A 79 -13.59 6.68 -2.78
C LEU A 79 -13.15 6.30 -4.20
N GLU A 80 -12.67 7.28 -4.95
CA GLU A 80 -12.17 7.04 -6.30
C GLU A 80 -10.71 6.53 -6.28
N PRO A 81 -10.38 5.35 -6.84
CA PRO A 81 -9.01 4.86 -6.90
C PRO A 81 -8.14 5.71 -7.84
N TYR A 82 -6.84 5.84 -7.55
CA TYR A 82 -5.90 6.52 -8.45
C TYR A 82 -4.47 5.97 -8.36
N THR A 83 -3.72 6.08 -9.46
CA THR A 83 -2.32 5.63 -9.54
C THR A 83 -1.44 6.78 -10.02
N PRO A 84 -0.47 7.29 -9.24
CA PRO A 84 0.47 8.29 -9.71
C PRO A 84 1.38 7.71 -10.81
N ARG A 85 1.51 8.42 -11.94
CA ARG A 85 2.41 8.06 -13.07
C ARG A 85 3.85 7.78 -12.63
N PHE A 86 4.32 8.42 -11.57
CA PHE A 86 5.64 8.19 -10.98
C PHE A 86 5.52 7.85 -9.49
N ILE A 87 5.87 6.60 -9.16
CA ILE A 87 5.67 6.02 -7.83
C ILE A 87 6.86 6.29 -6.91
N LEU A 88 6.58 6.81 -5.72
CA LEU A 88 7.51 6.84 -4.59
C LEU A 88 7.85 5.40 -4.16
N TRP A 89 9.12 5.05 -4.24
CA TRP A 89 9.68 3.81 -3.72
C TRP A 89 9.60 3.78 -2.19
N THR A 90 9.40 2.60 -1.64
CA THR A 90 9.36 2.33 -0.19
C THR A 90 9.57 0.84 -0.05
N ASP A 91 10.83 0.42 -0.06
CA ASP A 91 11.31 -0.86 0.50
C ASP A 91 10.57 -2.12 -0.01
N GLY A 92 10.24 -2.11 -1.31
CA GLY A 92 9.50 -3.19 -1.98
C GLY A 92 7.97 -3.14 -1.84
N ALA A 93 7.43 -2.39 -0.88
CA ALA A 93 5.98 -2.35 -0.61
C ALA A 93 5.16 -1.90 -1.83
N THR A 94 4.15 -2.69 -2.18
CA THR A 94 3.08 -2.32 -3.12
C THR A 94 2.16 -1.27 -2.50
N LYS A 95 1.46 -0.48 -3.33
CA LYS A 95 0.79 0.76 -2.89
C LYS A 95 -0.51 1.03 -3.63
N GLU A 96 -1.64 0.87 -2.96
CA GLU A 96 -2.97 1.28 -3.43
C GLU A 96 -3.32 2.67 -2.87
N ARG A 97 -4.14 3.44 -3.60
CA ARG A 97 -4.56 4.79 -3.19
C ARG A 97 -5.97 5.09 -3.67
N TRP A 98 -6.67 5.88 -2.88
CA TRP A 98 -8.00 6.41 -3.21
C TRP A 98 -8.13 7.85 -2.75
N ILE A 99 -9.01 8.60 -3.41
CA ILE A 99 -9.37 9.96 -3.06
C ILE A 99 -10.88 10.12 -2.95
N TYR A 100 -11.34 10.78 -1.89
CA TYR A 100 -12.65 11.42 -1.82
C TYR A 100 -12.47 12.91 -2.12
N LEU A 101 -13.15 13.39 -3.18
CA LEU A 101 -13.32 14.82 -3.47
C LEU A 101 -14.79 15.17 -3.26
N PRO A 102 -15.15 16.02 -2.27
CA PRO A 102 -16.53 16.32 -1.91
C PRO A 102 -17.46 16.59 -3.11
N PRO A 103 -18.68 16.04 -3.17
CA PRO A 103 -19.60 16.27 -4.28
C PRO A 103 -19.79 17.76 -4.60
N GLY A 104 -19.65 18.11 -5.88
CA GLY A 104 -19.75 19.50 -6.35
C GLY A 104 -18.53 20.40 -6.09
N SER A 105 -17.50 19.95 -5.35
CA SER A 105 -16.28 20.74 -5.13
C SER A 105 -15.27 20.61 -6.27
N THR A 106 -14.50 21.68 -6.49
CA THR A 106 -13.32 21.73 -7.36
C THR A 106 -12.02 21.80 -6.55
N ILE A 107 -10.94 21.25 -7.10
CA ILE A 107 -9.56 21.54 -6.68
C ILE A 107 -9.18 22.90 -7.27
N ASP A 108 -8.55 23.78 -6.48
CA ASP A 108 -8.00 25.02 -7.03
C ASP A 108 -6.68 24.73 -7.76
N THR A 109 -6.68 25.02 -9.04
CA THR A 109 -5.58 24.84 -10.00
C THR A 109 -5.17 26.15 -10.68
N THR A 110 -5.58 27.30 -10.13
CA THR A 110 -5.17 28.64 -10.58
C THR A 110 -3.65 28.81 -10.63
N ASN A 111 -2.92 28.08 -9.79
CA ASN A 111 -1.53 27.71 -10.01
C ASN A 111 -1.43 26.20 -10.32
N PRO A 112 -0.94 25.79 -11.51
CA PRO A 112 -0.93 24.39 -11.91
C PRO A 112 0.06 23.51 -11.12
N ASP A 113 1.06 24.10 -10.48
CA ASP A 113 2.05 23.41 -9.63
C ASP A 113 1.63 23.35 -8.15
N LEU A 114 0.74 24.26 -7.72
CA LEU A 114 0.31 24.44 -6.32
C LEU A 114 -1.19 24.14 -6.15
N TRP A 115 -1.61 22.89 -6.42
CA TRP A 115 -3.01 22.48 -6.26
C TRP A 115 -3.47 22.60 -4.79
N VAL A 116 -4.59 23.28 -4.56
CA VAL A 116 -5.20 23.43 -3.23
C VAL A 116 -6.50 22.63 -3.16
N TYR A 117 -6.61 21.76 -2.15
CA TYR A 117 -7.71 20.80 -2.06
C TYR A 117 -8.87 21.35 -1.22
N PRO A 118 -10.14 21.14 -1.66
CA PRO A 118 -11.30 21.65 -0.95
C PRO A 118 -11.47 20.93 0.40
N ARG A 119 -11.94 21.66 1.41
CA ARG A 119 -12.25 21.13 2.75
C ARG A 119 -13.19 19.92 2.64
N GLY A 120 -12.85 18.86 3.36
CA GLY A 120 -13.51 17.56 3.29
C GLY A 120 -12.85 16.57 2.33
N THR A 121 -11.83 16.96 1.55
CA THR A 121 -11.00 16.01 0.78
C THR A 121 -10.36 14.97 1.69
N ARG A 122 -10.40 13.69 1.31
CA ARG A 122 -9.77 12.58 2.05
C ARG A 122 -8.90 11.77 1.09
N ILE A 123 -7.64 11.53 1.42
CA ILE A 123 -6.72 10.75 0.59
C ILE A 123 -6.15 9.59 1.40
N TYR A 124 -6.30 8.39 0.87
CA TYR A 124 -5.82 7.15 1.46
C TYR A 124 -4.64 6.60 0.68
N LYS A 125 -3.68 6.01 1.40
CA LYS A 125 -2.56 5.27 0.83
C LYS A 125 -2.31 4.01 1.65
N GLN A 126 -2.69 2.87 1.09
CA GLN A 126 -2.49 1.53 1.64
C GLN A 126 -1.13 1.01 1.16
N PHE A 127 -0.34 0.42 2.05
CA PHE A 127 0.93 -0.22 1.76
C PHE A 127 0.83 -1.71 2.10
N SER A 128 1.36 -2.55 1.20
CA SER A 128 1.35 -4.00 1.39
C SER A 128 2.67 -4.63 0.95
N VAL A 129 3.27 -5.46 1.81
CA VAL A 129 4.52 -6.21 1.56
C VAL A 129 4.16 -7.67 1.36
N ASP A 130 4.63 -8.28 0.27
CA ASP A 130 4.38 -9.70 -0.07
C ASP A 130 2.89 -10.13 0.01
N GLY A 131 1.99 -9.18 -0.26
CA GLY A 131 0.52 -9.35 -0.19
C GLY A 131 -0.10 -9.00 1.17
N MET A 132 0.67 -8.93 2.25
CA MET A 132 0.19 -8.54 3.58
C MET A 132 0.01 -7.02 3.67
N ARG A 133 -1.18 -6.55 4.07
CA ARG A 133 -1.43 -5.15 4.42
C ARG A 133 -0.63 -4.80 5.67
N VAL A 134 0.29 -3.82 5.58
CA VAL A 134 1.16 -3.41 6.71
C VAL A 134 0.80 -2.04 7.26
N GLU A 135 0.48 -1.07 6.40
CA GLU A 135 0.24 0.32 6.80
C GLU A 135 -0.87 0.96 5.95
N THR A 136 -1.68 1.83 6.56
CA THR A 136 -2.49 2.81 5.81
C THR A 136 -2.22 4.22 6.32
N ARG A 137 -2.04 5.18 5.41
CA ARG A 137 -2.03 6.62 5.71
C ARG A 137 -3.32 7.26 5.24
N LEU A 138 -3.85 8.19 6.04
CA LEU A 138 -4.97 9.07 5.73
C LEU A 138 -4.49 10.53 5.82
N LEU A 139 -4.76 11.31 4.78
CA LEU A 139 -4.76 12.78 4.84
C LEU A 139 -6.20 13.27 4.72
N GLU A 140 -6.73 13.93 5.76
CA GLU A 140 -8.08 14.50 5.75
C GLU A 140 -8.04 16.04 5.83
N LYS A 141 -8.66 16.74 4.87
CA LYS A 141 -8.66 18.21 4.78
C LYS A 141 -9.71 18.79 5.72
N THR A 142 -9.30 19.15 6.94
CA THR A 142 -10.20 19.55 8.03
C THR A 142 -10.64 21.02 7.97
N ALA A 143 -9.85 21.88 7.31
CA ALA A 143 -10.12 23.30 7.13
C ALA A 143 -9.72 23.79 5.71
N ASP A 144 -10.17 24.97 5.34
CA ASP A 144 -9.74 25.65 4.11
C ASP A 144 -8.33 26.27 4.27
N GLY A 145 -7.70 26.66 3.15
CA GLY A 145 -6.32 27.15 3.10
C GLY A 145 -5.32 26.08 2.66
N VAL A 146 -4.03 26.24 3.01
CA VAL A 146 -2.93 25.38 2.51
C VAL A 146 -2.04 24.86 3.63
N GLY A 147 -1.43 23.70 3.39
CA GLY A 147 -0.36 23.17 4.24
C GLY A 147 -0.86 22.61 5.58
N VAL A 148 0.08 22.37 6.49
CA VAL A 148 -0.08 21.40 7.59
C VAL A 148 -1.17 21.74 8.62
N ALA A 149 -1.58 23.00 8.74
CA ALA A 149 -2.65 23.42 9.64
C ALA A 149 -4.06 23.14 9.10
N ALA A 150 -4.19 22.83 7.80
CA ALA A 150 -5.48 22.59 7.13
C ALA A 150 -5.82 21.09 6.96
N TRP A 151 -4.97 20.19 7.47
CA TRP A 151 -5.13 18.74 7.36
C TRP A 151 -4.96 18.02 8.71
N ALA A 152 -5.62 16.87 8.85
CA ALA A 152 -5.32 15.86 9.85
C ALA A 152 -4.61 14.67 9.17
N PRO A 153 -3.27 14.57 9.24
CA PRO A 153 -2.53 13.38 8.84
C PRO A 153 -2.65 12.30 9.94
N ARG A 154 -3.01 11.07 9.56
CA ARG A 154 -3.12 9.90 10.45
C ARG A 154 -2.49 8.67 9.80
N THR A 155 -1.85 7.83 10.61
CA THR A 155 -1.15 6.62 10.15
C THR A 155 -1.56 5.41 10.98
N PHE A 156 -1.87 4.31 10.29
CA PHE A 156 -2.46 3.11 10.84
C PHE A 156 -1.57 1.89 10.57
N LEU A 157 -1.27 1.12 11.61
CA LEU A 157 -0.65 -0.20 11.54
C LEU A 157 -1.74 -1.27 11.55
N TRP A 158 -1.68 -2.22 10.62
CA TRP A 158 -2.60 -3.36 10.58
C TRP A 158 -2.21 -4.47 11.54
N ASN A 159 -3.18 -5.29 11.92
CA ASN A 159 -2.93 -6.63 12.46
C ASN A 159 -2.55 -7.63 11.34
N ALA A 160 -1.97 -8.78 11.71
CA ALA A 160 -1.54 -9.79 10.75
C ALA A 160 -2.70 -10.40 9.94
N GLU A 161 -3.91 -10.40 10.50
CA GLU A 161 -5.14 -10.88 9.86
C GLU A 161 -5.73 -9.86 8.87
N GLY A 162 -5.28 -8.60 8.88
CA GLY A 162 -5.74 -7.54 7.99
C GLY A 162 -7.21 -7.10 8.23
N THR A 163 -7.71 -7.26 9.46
CA THR A 163 -9.10 -6.97 9.88
C THR A 163 -9.24 -5.77 10.81
N ALA A 164 -8.16 -5.31 11.44
CA ALA A 164 -8.16 -4.22 12.41
C ALA A 164 -6.90 -3.35 12.30
N VAL A 165 -6.98 -2.08 12.73
CA VAL A 165 -5.82 -1.18 12.78
C VAL A 165 -5.61 -0.50 14.13
N THR A 166 -4.34 -0.30 14.49
CA THR A 166 -3.93 0.62 15.56
C THR A 166 -3.44 1.92 14.95
N GLU A 167 -3.90 3.08 15.44
CA GLU A 167 -3.32 4.36 15.03
C GLU A 167 -1.94 4.57 15.66
N VAL A 168 -0.91 4.71 14.81
CA VAL A 168 0.50 4.80 15.18
C VAL A 168 1.15 6.16 14.85
N THR A 169 0.34 7.17 14.47
CA THR A 169 0.75 8.54 14.09
C THR A 169 1.81 9.16 15.03
N ASN A 170 1.74 8.88 16.33
CA ASN A 170 2.66 9.35 17.37
C ASN A 170 3.31 8.21 18.18
N ALA A 171 3.35 6.98 17.64
CA ALA A 171 3.85 5.81 18.37
C ALA A 171 5.39 5.80 18.52
N ALA A 172 5.87 5.13 19.57
CA ALA A 172 7.29 4.90 19.80
C ALA A 172 7.93 4.07 18.65
N PRO A 173 9.23 4.24 18.36
CA PRO A 173 9.88 3.58 17.22
C PRO A 173 9.71 2.05 17.20
N ALA A 174 9.79 1.38 18.36
CA ALA A 174 9.61 -0.07 18.49
C ALA A 174 8.20 -0.61 18.16
N VAL A 175 7.21 0.25 17.88
CA VAL A 175 5.87 -0.12 17.34
C VAL A 175 5.80 0.07 15.82
N ARG A 176 6.77 0.78 15.25
CA ARG A 176 6.80 1.25 13.86
C ARG A 176 7.96 0.69 13.04
N GLU A 177 8.98 0.12 13.68
CA GLU A 177 10.13 -0.51 13.03
C GLU A 177 9.77 -1.96 12.64
N ASN A 178 10.14 -2.37 11.42
CA ASN A 178 10.01 -3.74 10.89
C ASN A 178 8.61 -4.36 11.11
N VAL A 179 7.56 -3.62 10.74
CA VAL A 179 6.20 -3.94 11.19
C VAL A 179 5.70 -5.28 10.65
N LEU A 180 4.96 -6.01 11.48
CA LEU A 180 4.51 -7.39 11.22
C LEU A 180 5.64 -8.38 10.85
N GLY A 181 6.90 -8.07 11.22
CA GLY A 181 8.07 -8.88 10.87
C GLY A 181 8.59 -8.68 9.44
N THR A 182 8.07 -7.67 8.73
CA THR A 182 8.54 -7.26 7.40
C THR A 182 9.69 -6.26 7.50
N ASN A 183 10.37 -5.94 6.39
CA ASN A 183 11.37 -4.86 6.34
C ASN A 183 10.76 -3.45 6.20
N HIS A 184 9.45 -3.27 6.44
CA HIS A 184 8.77 -1.98 6.27
C HIS A 184 8.73 -1.19 7.58
N ASP A 185 9.32 0.00 7.56
CA ASP A 185 9.26 0.96 8.67
C ASP A 185 8.16 2.00 8.43
N ILE A 186 7.34 2.24 9.45
CA ILE A 186 6.35 3.32 9.49
C ILE A 186 7.03 4.61 9.98
N PRO A 187 7.16 5.68 9.18
CA PRO A 187 7.79 6.93 9.63
C PRO A 187 6.92 7.63 10.69
N ASP A 188 7.55 8.29 11.67
CA ASP A 188 6.82 9.16 12.59
C ASP A 188 6.25 10.41 11.90
N GLY A 189 5.34 11.11 12.60
CA GLY A 189 4.76 12.36 12.13
C GLY A 189 5.81 13.41 11.73
N ALA A 190 6.92 13.53 12.48
CA ALA A 190 7.98 14.48 12.14
C ALA A 190 8.68 14.13 10.81
N THR A 191 8.96 12.84 10.59
CA THR A 191 9.56 12.34 9.34
C THR A 191 8.60 12.44 8.16
N CYS A 192 7.32 12.12 8.36
CA CYS A 192 6.26 12.37 7.37
C CYS A 192 6.21 13.85 6.98
N LEU A 193 6.24 14.76 7.95
CA LEU A 193 6.20 16.20 7.71
C LEU A 193 7.41 16.74 6.95
N ARG A 194 8.58 16.05 6.92
CA ARG A 194 9.71 16.47 6.06
C ARG A 194 9.32 16.51 4.58
N CYS A 195 8.57 15.52 4.10
CA CYS A 195 8.11 15.43 2.72
C CYS A 195 6.76 16.11 2.48
N HIS A 196 5.94 16.28 3.53
CA HIS A 196 4.58 16.80 3.44
C HIS A 196 4.42 18.26 3.93
N ILE A 197 5.49 18.93 4.38
CA ILE A 197 5.43 20.34 4.76
C ILE A 197 5.22 21.23 3.52
N GLY A 198 4.11 21.96 3.54
CA GLY A 198 3.77 22.99 2.55
C GLY A 198 4.63 24.25 2.70
N GLN A 199 5.87 24.22 2.24
CA GLN A 199 6.62 25.45 1.98
C GLN A 199 5.98 26.22 0.79
N ASN A 200 6.23 27.53 0.69
CA ASN A 200 5.87 28.37 -0.46
C ASN A 200 4.41 28.29 -0.94
N GLY A 201 3.46 27.93 -0.07
CA GLY A 201 2.04 27.82 -0.40
C GLY A 201 1.60 26.48 -1.00
N HIS A 202 2.49 25.47 -1.10
CA HIS A 202 2.08 24.10 -1.43
C HIS A 202 1.10 23.54 -0.40
N ASP A 203 0.15 22.73 -0.87
CA ASP A 203 -0.70 21.90 -0.01
C ASP A 203 -0.03 20.53 0.30
N MET A 204 -0.54 19.76 1.28
CA MET A 204 0.15 18.54 1.78
C MET A 204 0.18 17.33 0.83
N VAL A 205 -0.44 17.38 -0.35
CA VAL A 205 -0.74 16.17 -1.13
C VAL A 205 0.41 15.78 -2.07
N ASN A 206 1.06 14.66 -1.77
CA ASN A 206 2.11 14.07 -2.59
C ASN A 206 1.56 12.95 -3.49
N GLY A 207 1.86 13.00 -4.79
CA GLY A 207 1.44 12.00 -5.77
C GLY A 207 0.06 12.22 -6.42
N PHE A 208 -0.66 13.30 -6.10
CA PHE A 208 -1.86 13.74 -6.84
C PHE A 208 -1.56 15.16 -7.35
N SER A 209 -1.47 15.33 -8.67
CA SER A 209 -1.16 16.60 -9.35
C SER A 209 -1.33 16.43 -10.86
N ALA A 210 -1.27 17.53 -11.63
CA ALA A 210 -1.38 17.49 -13.09
C ALA A 210 -0.40 16.47 -13.73
N PHE A 211 0.90 16.56 -13.43
CA PHE A 211 1.92 15.65 -13.96
C PHE A 211 1.73 14.19 -13.51
N GLN A 212 1.34 13.99 -12.24
CA GLN A 212 1.16 12.64 -11.69
C GLN A 212 -0.10 11.95 -12.21
N LEU A 213 -1.12 12.70 -12.64
CA LEU A 213 -2.37 12.17 -13.17
C LEU A 213 -2.47 12.24 -14.71
N ASN A 214 -1.44 12.74 -15.40
CA ASN A 214 -1.40 12.77 -16.86
C ASN A 214 -0.88 11.46 -17.46
N HIS A 215 -1.72 10.44 -17.40
CA HIS A 215 -1.55 9.09 -17.94
C HIS A 215 -2.95 8.52 -18.27
N ASP A 216 -3.02 7.30 -18.81
CA ASP A 216 -4.26 6.70 -19.33
C ASP A 216 -4.62 5.38 -18.63
N ASP A 217 -4.09 5.17 -17.42
CA ASP A 217 -4.41 4.01 -16.58
C ASP A 217 -5.78 4.15 -15.88
N SER A 218 -6.23 3.07 -15.23
CA SER A 218 -7.50 3.03 -14.50
C SER A 218 -7.53 3.94 -13.27
N GLY A 219 -8.69 4.59 -13.04
CA GLY A 219 -8.96 5.40 -11.86
C GLY A 219 -9.13 6.89 -12.21
N VAL A 220 -8.85 7.76 -11.24
CA VAL A 220 -8.82 9.21 -11.48
C VAL A 220 -7.57 9.59 -12.27
N THR A 221 -7.76 10.14 -13.47
CA THR A 221 -6.71 10.75 -14.30
C THR A 221 -6.98 12.25 -14.47
N LEU A 222 -5.99 12.98 -15.01
CA LEU A 222 -6.15 14.40 -15.36
C LEU A 222 -7.29 14.58 -16.37
N GLN A 223 -7.47 13.66 -17.31
CA GLN A 223 -8.61 13.69 -18.24
C GLN A 223 -9.94 13.56 -17.50
N ALA A 224 -10.07 12.59 -16.60
CA ALA A 224 -11.30 12.41 -15.81
C ALA A 224 -11.63 13.64 -14.95
N LEU A 225 -10.63 14.35 -14.42
CA LEU A 225 -10.85 15.60 -13.67
C LEU A 225 -11.29 16.76 -14.57
N LEU A 226 -10.77 16.84 -15.80
CA LEU A 226 -11.18 17.84 -16.81
C LEU A 226 -12.62 17.58 -17.29
N ASP A 227 -12.93 16.35 -17.71
CA ASP A 227 -14.24 15.97 -18.28
C ASP A 227 -15.39 16.17 -17.27
N ARG A 228 -15.09 16.02 -15.98
CA ARG A 228 -16.03 16.21 -14.86
C ARG A 228 -15.99 17.62 -14.26
N GLY A 229 -15.20 18.54 -14.81
CA GLY A 229 -15.10 19.93 -14.35
C GLY A 229 -14.60 20.09 -12.91
N ARG A 230 -13.72 19.20 -12.41
CA ARG A 230 -13.26 19.19 -11.01
C ARG A 230 -12.08 20.13 -10.71
N LEU A 231 -11.65 20.96 -11.66
CA LEU A 231 -10.52 21.89 -11.54
C LEU A 231 -11.00 23.34 -11.75
N THR A 232 -10.54 24.32 -10.96
CA THR A 232 -10.93 25.74 -11.14
C THR A 232 -10.42 26.32 -12.46
N THR A 233 -9.20 25.93 -12.85
CA THR A 233 -8.56 26.28 -14.12
C THR A 233 -8.22 24.98 -14.88
N PRO A 234 -8.79 24.74 -16.06
CA PRO A 234 -8.41 23.59 -16.90
C PRO A 234 -6.93 23.62 -17.28
N ILE A 235 -6.23 22.51 -17.06
CA ILE A 235 -4.82 22.31 -17.46
C ILE A 235 -4.80 21.35 -18.64
N ALA A 236 -4.19 21.72 -19.78
CA ALA A 236 -4.15 20.83 -20.92
C ALA A 236 -3.19 19.65 -20.69
N ARG A 237 -3.54 18.46 -21.18
CA ARG A 237 -2.68 17.25 -21.10
C ARG A 237 -1.35 17.38 -21.86
N ALA A 238 -1.17 18.42 -22.68
CA ALA A 238 0.10 18.77 -23.31
C ALA A 238 1.03 19.50 -22.32
N ASP A 239 0.49 20.45 -21.55
CA ASP A 239 1.23 21.27 -20.59
C ASP A 239 1.71 20.44 -19.38
N ALA A 240 0.93 19.43 -19.01
CA ALA A 240 1.24 18.50 -17.93
C ALA A 240 2.15 17.32 -18.34
N GLN A 241 2.93 17.41 -19.43
CA GLN A 241 3.90 16.38 -19.82
C GLN A 241 5.29 16.65 -19.25
N VAL A 242 5.99 15.60 -18.82
CA VAL A 242 7.43 15.68 -18.55
C VAL A 242 8.16 15.79 -19.91
N PRO A 243 9.05 16.78 -20.10
CA PRO A 243 9.74 16.97 -21.38
C PRO A 243 10.89 15.99 -21.58
N GLY A 244 11.24 15.73 -22.86
CA GLY A 244 12.41 14.95 -23.27
C GLY A 244 12.07 13.60 -23.92
N THR A 245 13.05 12.71 -23.97
CA THR A 245 12.90 11.32 -24.45
C THR A 245 12.24 10.44 -23.38
N ALA A 246 11.89 9.19 -23.73
CA ALA A 246 11.39 8.22 -22.76
C ALA A 246 12.35 8.00 -21.57
N THR A 247 13.67 8.09 -21.81
CA THR A 247 14.70 8.00 -20.75
C THR A 247 14.67 9.22 -19.84
N ASP A 248 14.53 10.43 -20.40
CA ASP A 248 14.45 11.67 -19.63
C ASP A 248 13.17 11.70 -18.79
N VAL A 249 12.04 11.29 -19.38
CA VAL A 249 10.75 11.16 -18.69
C VAL A 249 10.83 10.18 -17.51
N ALA A 250 11.49 9.03 -17.70
CA ALA A 250 11.69 8.06 -16.61
C ALA A 250 12.61 8.61 -15.50
N ALA A 251 13.73 9.24 -15.86
CA ALA A 251 14.69 9.78 -14.90
C ALA A 251 14.13 10.98 -14.11
N LEU A 252 13.55 11.97 -14.80
CA LEU A 252 12.91 13.14 -14.19
C LEU A 252 11.69 12.73 -13.35
N GLY A 253 10.89 11.78 -13.84
CA GLY A 253 9.76 11.23 -13.09
C GLY A 253 10.17 10.51 -11.80
N TYR A 254 11.22 9.69 -11.86
CA TYR A 254 11.81 9.06 -10.67
C TYR A 254 12.30 10.11 -9.66
N LEU A 255 13.05 11.11 -10.11
CA LEU A 255 13.55 12.20 -9.26
C LEU A 255 12.41 13.03 -8.67
N HIS A 256 11.36 13.34 -9.45
CA HIS A 256 10.17 14.04 -8.96
C HIS A 256 9.49 13.27 -7.82
N ALA A 257 9.23 11.98 -8.01
CA ALA A 257 8.49 11.16 -7.05
C ALA A 257 9.30 10.77 -5.79
N ASN A 258 10.64 10.65 -5.90
CA ASN A 258 11.49 10.12 -4.82
C ASN A 258 12.39 11.18 -4.16
N CYS A 259 12.64 12.32 -4.81
CA CYS A 259 13.55 13.37 -4.32
C CYS A 259 12.90 14.76 -4.28
N GLY A 260 12.05 15.11 -5.25
CA GLY A 260 11.54 16.47 -5.45
C GLY A 260 10.78 17.07 -4.25
N TYR A 261 10.12 16.24 -3.44
CA TYR A 261 9.43 16.67 -2.22
C TYR A 261 10.36 17.18 -1.10
N CYS A 262 11.66 16.87 -1.19
CA CYS A 262 12.71 17.23 -0.22
C CYS A 262 13.91 17.96 -0.86
N HIS A 263 13.83 18.27 -2.16
CA HIS A 263 14.88 18.92 -2.95
C HIS A 263 14.25 19.92 -3.94
N ARG A 264 13.57 20.92 -3.38
CA ARG A 264 12.90 22.03 -4.09
C ARG A 264 13.48 23.39 -3.63
N PRO A 265 13.15 24.51 -4.29
CA PRO A 265 13.59 25.84 -3.85
C PRO A 265 13.10 26.17 -2.43
N GLY A 266 14.02 26.13 -1.45
CA GLY A 266 13.76 26.35 -0.02
C GLY A 266 13.94 25.12 0.89
N GLY A 267 13.94 23.91 0.32
CA GLY A 267 13.96 22.62 1.05
C GLY A 267 12.97 21.64 0.45
#